data_AF-A0A1F2P706-F1
#
_entry.id   AF-A0A1F2P706-F1
#
_cell.length_a   1.000
_cell.length_b   1.000
_cell.length_c   1.000
_cell.angle_alpha   90.00
_cell.angle_beta   90.00
_cell.angle_gamma   90.00
#
_symmetry.space_group_name_H-M   'P 1'
#
loop_
_entity.id
_entity.type
_entity.pdbx_description
1 polymer ?
#
loop_
_entity_poly.entity_id
_entity_poly.type
_entity_poly.pdbx_seq_one_letter_code
_entity_poly.pdbx_strand_id
1 'polypeptide(L)'
;MFTVTLGELAEVPGSPYAYWAPKSLRELFQKYPPLDRDVAGQKDKPKIADVKKGMDTGDDLRFTRYWWEINVDNIAKTKEESYLKKWVPFNKGGKPFYFSIPYLINWLNNGEELKNYKNSNIRNENFYFQEGIAWVDKLSWVSGGSFERLKTYFLPKGCIFSAAYHAAFMENEMEHKWILLSWLRSKLVGVLHFLLDPNIQHINVGNMSKMPFNPGILQNQKLSILSKEAYWLLREWDTGNEISTQFIMPWILQVWRGFDRNWKPVTGHPLARDFEWSEFESAKEIRGDGKKWNREVSLIALANECVEREKKLRKRIEEIQKAIDEEVYRIYGISEEDRKLIEEELSGVGIEESESDGDKSKSEETEGEEYDVMPPEEHIRRLLSYYALEVMKEDADGIVPASGMFIEGRKEPGLATRVIEKLKQEFEEENLHKIETEINQALGMTIEEWFEKEFFNYHTTLYRLRPIIWQLSSEKFRQGRRNPSFTCFIYWHKLDEDTLPKVRQLYLKPILNAVKAEADRLSNEVQKAEGREKLKLEKRLDGAIKIYEELKLFDEALENLLKPHSLKVSSRSEWVKEKVNEIVTNGYKPNRDYGVRVNIEPLKQAKVLARAAERVKG
;
A
#
# COMPACT_ATOMS: atom_id res chain seq x y z
N MET A 1 -20.18 22.02 -43.47
CA MET A 1 -21.50 21.38 -43.49
C MET A 1 -21.72 20.78 -44.88
N PHE A 2 -21.03 19.66 -45.19
CA PHE A 2 -21.68 18.65 -46.01
C PHE A 2 -22.59 17.93 -45.03
N THR A 3 -23.85 17.93 -45.39
CA THR A 3 -24.86 17.00 -44.94
C THR A 3 -24.52 15.66 -45.59
N VAL A 4 -23.62 14.89 -44.97
CA VAL A 4 -23.53 13.44 -45.17
C VAL A 4 -24.58 12.84 -44.24
N THR A 5 -25.32 11.82 -44.66
CA THR A 5 -26.19 11.19 -43.67
C THR A 5 -25.29 10.45 -42.69
N LEU A 6 -25.29 10.89 -41.44
CA LEU A 6 -24.89 10.02 -40.33
C LEU A 6 -25.66 8.69 -40.36
N GLY A 7 -26.78 8.59 -41.10
CA GLY A 7 -27.54 7.36 -41.36
C GLY A 7 -26.73 6.29 -42.12
N GLU A 8 -26.03 6.67 -43.19
CA GLU A 8 -25.08 5.78 -43.88
C GLU A 8 -23.85 5.45 -43.01
N LEU A 9 -23.49 6.37 -42.10
CA LEU A 9 -22.43 6.12 -41.13
C LEU A 9 -22.88 5.04 -40.12
N ALA A 10 -24.12 5.14 -39.63
CA ALA A 10 -24.64 4.46 -38.44
C ALA A 10 -25.77 3.43 -38.65
N GLU A 11 -26.06 2.94 -39.86
CA GLU A 11 -26.76 1.65 -39.99
C GLU A 11 -25.98 0.49 -39.33
N VAL A 12 -24.75 0.78 -38.92
CA VAL A 12 -23.78 -0.11 -38.29
C VAL A 12 -23.69 0.14 -36.77
N PRO A 13 -24.13 -0.82 -35.94
CA PRO A 13 -23.80 -0.85 -34.52
C PRO A 13 -22.28 -0.98 -34.30
N GLY A 14 -21.70 -0.14 -33.44
CA GLY A 14 -20.35 -0.35 -32.88
C GLY A 14 -19.15 0.22 -33.66
N SER A 15 -19.35 1.07 -34.66
CA SER A 15 -18.26 1.74 -35.40
C SER A 15 -17.85 3.06 -34.72
N PRO A 16 -16.65 3.17 -34.12
CA PRO A 16 -16.16 4.45 -33.62
C PRO A 16 -15.75 5.36 -34.80
N TYR A 17 -16.35 6.55 -34.90
CA TYR A 17 -16.04 7.51 -35.97
C TYR A 17 -14.88 8.42 -35.56
N ALA A 18 -13.66 7.92 -35.67
CA ALA A 18 -12.45 8.71 -35.45
C ALA A 18 -12.10 9.53 -36.72
N TYR A 19 -12.87 10.60 -36.99
CA TYR A 19 -12.65 11.48 -38.15
C TYR A 19 -11.28 12.18 -38.13
N TRP A 20 -10.71 12.36 -36.94
CA TRP A 20 -9.38 12.93 -36.68
C TRP A 20 -8.23 11.96 -36.98
N ALA A 21 -8.51 10.66 -37.11
CA ALA A 21 -7.47 9.64 -37.23
C ALA A 21 -6.83 9.62 -38.63
N PRO A 22 -5.50 9.84 -38.73
CA PRO A 22 -4.81 9.79 -40.00
C PRO A 22 -4.93 8.40 -40.63
N LYS A 23 -4.80 8.34 -41.97
CA LYS A 23 -4.93 7.09 -42.74
C LYS A 23 -3.93 6.03 -42.25
N SER A 24 -2.70 6.45 -41.95
CA SER A 24 -1.62 5.61 -41.42
C SER A 24 -2.01 4.86 -40.14
N LEU A 25 -2.78 5.49 -39.25
CA LEU A 25 -3.26 4.89 -38.00
C LEU A 25 -4.40 3.89 -38.26
N ARG A 26 -5.35 4.25 -39.13
CA ARG A 26 -6.49 3.38 -39.47
C ARG A 26 -6.06 2.12 -40.23
N GLU A 27 -5.07 2.23 -41.11
CA GLU A 27 -4.53 1.11 -41.89
C GLU A 27 -3.84 0.05 -41.01
N LEU A 28 -3.41 0.39 -39.79
CA LEU A 28 -2.78 -0.57 -38.87
C LEU A 28 -3.68 -1.77 -38.53
N PHE A 29 -4.98 -1.53 -38.34
CA PHE A 29 -5.98 -2.56 -38.04
C PHE A 29 -6.21 -3.54 -39.21
N GLN A 30 -5.88 -3.13 -40.43
CA GLN A 30 -5.93 -3.99 -41.61
C GLN A 30 -4.59 -4.70 -41.84
N LYS A 31 -3.49 -3.99 -41.60
CA LYS A 31 -2.12 -4.45 -41.88
C LYS A 31 -1.65 -5.51 -40.89
N TYR A 32 -1.97 -5.36 -39.60
CA TYR A 32 -1.45 -6.22 -38.54
C TYR A 32 -2.55 -7.05 -37.87
N PRO A 33 -2.24 -8.27 -37.41
CA PRO A 33 -3.19 -9.09 -36.67
C PRO A 33 -3.57 -8.47 -35.32
N PRO A 34 -4.73 -8.83 -34.76
CA PRO A 34 -5.13 -8.44 -33.41
C PRO A 34 -4.24 -9.11 -32.34
N LEU A 35 -4.08 -8.45 -31.19
CA LEU A 35 -3.32 -8.97 -30.04
C LEU A 35 -3.84 -10.33 -29.55
N ASP A 36 -5.17 -10.49 -29.45
CA ASP A 36 -5.80 -11.78 -29.16
C ASP A 36 -6.86 -12.09 -30.22
N ARG A 37 -6.46 -12.96 -31.15
CA ARG A 37 -7.30 -13.41 -32.26
C ARG A 37 -8.61 -14.06 -31.83
N ASP A 38 -8.64 -14.73 -30.68
CA ASP A 38 -9.78 -15.54 -30.27
C ASP A 38 -10.89 -14.65 -29.72
N VAL A 39 -10.53 -13.66 -28.90
CA VAL A 39 -11.46 -12.65 -28.37
C VAL A 39 -11.86 -11.65 -29.46
N ALA A 40 -10.94 -11.30 -30.36
CA ALA A 40 -11.23 -10.41 -31.49
C ALA A 40 -12.07 -11.07 -32.60
N GLY A 41 -12.29 -12.40 -32.55
CA GLY A 41 -13.08 -13.13 -33.54
C GLY A 41 -12.38 -13.38 -34.88
N GLN A 42 -11.04 -13.25 -34.94
CA GLN A 42 -10.23 -13.39 -36.16
C GLN A 42 -9.34 -14.65 -36.12
N LYS A 43 -9.95 -15.83 -35.98
CA LYS A 43 -9.25 -17.10 -35.70
C LYS A 43 -8.19 -17.54 -36.72
N ASP A 44 -8.28 -17.03 -37.94
CA ASP A 44 -7.34 -17.25 -39.05
C ASP A 44 -6.00 -16.53 -38.85
N LYS A 45 -5.96 -15.50 -38.00
CA LYS A 45 -4.75 -14.72 -37.72
C LYS A 45 -3.80 -15.48 -36.79
N PRO A 46 -2.50 -15.10 -36.73
CA PRO A 46 -1.56 -15.66 -35.76
C PRO A 46 -2.01 -15.44 -34.31
N LYS A 47 -1.76 -16.41 -33.42
CA LYS A 47 -1.97 -16.25 -31.97
C LYS A 47 -0.75 -15.53 -31.39
N ILE A 48 -0.97 -14.36 -30.81
CA ILE A 48 0.10 -13.56 -30.17
C ILE A 48 0.02 -13.68 -28.66
N ALA A 49 -1.16 -13.37 -28.10
CA ALA A 49 -1.40 -13.43 -26.66
C ALA A 49 -2.84 -13.89 -26.35
N ASP A 50 -3.04 -14.25 -25.09
CA ASP A 50 -4.32 -14.50 -24.46
C ASP A 50 -4.68 -13.33 -23.54
N VAL A 51 -5.67 -12.53 -23.94
CA VAL A 51 -6.13 -11.36 -23.18
C VAL A 51 -7.32 -11.81 -22.32
N LYS A 52 -7.18 -11.72 -21.00
CA LYS A 52 -8.13 -12.30 -20.04
C LYS A 52 -8.55 -11.33 -18.96
N LYS A 53 -9.82 -11.43 -18.57
CA LYS A 53 -10.40 -10.72 -17.43
C LYS A 53 -10.15 -11.49 -16.14
N GLY A 54 -9.80 -10.78 -15.06
CA GLY A 54 -9.66 -11.37 -13.73
C GLY A 54 -10.98 -11.73 -13.06
N MET A 55 -10.89 -12.23 -11.83
CA MET A 55 -12.04 -12.73 -11.05
C MET A 55 -12.63 -11.71 -10.09
N ASP A 56 -13.90 -11.89 -9.74
CA ASP A 56 -14.57 -11.09 -8.71
C ASP A 56 -14.75 -11.92 -7.44
N THR A 57 -14.36 -11.35 -6.29
CA THR A 57 -14.51 -12.00 -4.98
C THR A 57 -15.95 -11.92 -4.47
N GLY A 58 -16.72 -10.93 -4.90
CA GLY A 58 -18.05 -10.59 -4.38
C GLY A 58 -18.07 -10.04 -2.94
N ASP A 59 -17.02 -10.27 -2.15
CA ASP A 59 -16.84 -9.76 -0.78
C ASP A 59 -15.34 -9.67 -0.41
N ASP A 60 -14.71 -8.56 -0.78
CA ASP A 60 -13.29 -8.32 -0.46
C ASP A 60 -12.99 -8.33 1.05
N LEU A 61 -13.95 -7.91 1.89
CA LEU A 61 -13.74 -7.87 3.35
C LEU A 61 -13.57 -9.27 3.93
N ARG A 62 -14.25 -10.26 3.35
CA ARG A 62 -14.10 -11.68 3.69
C ARG A 62 -12.85 -12.29 3.08
N PHE A 63 -12.62 -12.07 1.78
CA PHE A 63 -11.68 -12.88 1.01
C PHE A 63 -10.31 -12.27 0.77
N THR A 64 -10.07 -10.99 1.09
CA THR A 64 -8.79 -10.33 0.81
C THR A 64 -8.11 -9.76 2.05
N ARG A 65 -6.78 -9.81 2.09
CA ARG A 65 -5.95 -9.23 3.17
C ARG A 65 -4.74 -8.54 2.56
N TYR A 66 -4.10 -7.63 3.28
CA TYR A 66 -2.72 -7.27 2.95
C TYR A 66 -1.75 -8.32 3.49
N TRP A 67 -0.61 -8.47 2.82
CA TRP A 67 0.37 -9.49 3.19
C TRP A 67 0.94 -9.31 4.60
N TRP A 68 1.07 -8.07 5.07
CA TRP A 68 1.51 -7.77 6.44
C TRP A 68 0.46 -8.09 7.51
N GLU A 69 -0.79 -8.40 7.15
CA GLU A 69 -1.77 -8.88 8.15
C GLU A 69 -1.56 -10.36 8.48
N ILE A 70 -0.86 -11.10 7.62
CA ILE A 70 -0.82 -12.56 7.58
C ILE A 70 0.58 -13.08 7.89
N ASN A 71 0.67 -14.23 8.56
CA ASN A 71 1.94 -14.94 8.65
C ASN A 71 2.37 -15.44 7.26
N VAL A 72 3.55 -15.02 6.80
CA VAL A 72 4.08 -15.32 5.46
C VAL A 72 4.23 -16.80 5.16
N ASP A 73 4.33 -17.67 6.18
CA ASP A 73 4.35 -19.12 6.00
C ASP A 73 3.03 -19.67 5.44
N ASN A 74 1.93 -18.95 5.66
CA ASN A 74 0.59 -19.29 5.16
C ASN A 74 0.30 -18.69 3.77
N ILE A 75 1.33 -18.17 3.07
CA ILE A 75 1.23 -17.66 1.70
C ILE A 75 1.76 -18.71 0.71
N ALA A 76 0.91 -19.12 -0.23
CA ALA A 76 1.21 -19.98 -1.37
C ALA A 76 1.67 -19.17 -2.59
N LYS A 77 2.66 -19.69 -3.31
CA LYS A 77 3.11 -19.19 -4.63
C LYS A 77 2.64 -20.09 -5.77
N THR A 78 2.15 -21.30 -5.49
CA THR A 78 1.68 -22.23 -6.52
C THR A 78 0.30 -22.81 -6.19
N LYS A 79 -0.32 -23.42 -7.20
CA LYS A 79 -1.61 -24.12 -7.05
C LYS A 79 -1.50 -25.27 -6.05
N GLU A 80 -0.40 -26.01 -6.05
CA GLU A 80 -0.15 -27.14 -5.15
C GLU A 80 -0.05 -26.67 -3.71
N GLU A 81 0.70 -25.57 -3.47
CA GLU A 81 0.80 -24.98 -2.13
C GLU A 81 -0.55 -24.47 -1.61
N SER A 82 -1.46 -24.04 -2.50
CA SER A 82 -2.80 -23.53 -2.12
C SER A 82 -3.74 -24.57 -1.51
N TYR A 83 -3.41 -25.87 -1.58
CA TYR A 83 -4.14 -26.91 -0.85
C TYR A 83 -3.76 -26.98 0.64
N LEU A 84 -2.61 -26.43 1.03
CA LEU A 84 -2.13 -26.43 2.41
C LEU A 84 -2.12 -25.03 3.03
N LYS A 85 -1.91 -24.01 2.20
CA LYS A 85 -1.79 -22.61 2.61
C LYS A 85 -2.98 -21.81 2.12
N LYS A 86 -3.51 -20.98 3.00
CA LYS A 86 -4.77 -20.27 2.77
C LYS A 86 -4.66 -19.12 1.79
N TRP A 87 -3.53 -18.42 1.77
CA TRP A 87 -3.42 -17.12 1.10
C TRP A 87 -2.56 -17.20 -0.15
N VAL A 88 -2.99 -16.54 -1.23
CA VAL A 88 -2.23 -16.43 -2.49
C VAL A 88 -2.10 -14.95 -2.86
N PRO A 89 -0.96 -14.49 -3.41
CA PRO A 89 -0.83 -13.12 -3.93
C PRO A 89 -1.93 -12.77 -4.93
N PHE A 90 -2.57 -11.63 -4.72
CA PHE A 90 -3.74 -11.19 -5.47
C PHE A 90 -3.51 -9.82 -6.09
N ASN A 91 -3.37 -9.78 -7.42
CA ASN A 91 -3.22 -8.55 -8.16
C ASN A 91 -4.52 -7.74 -8.16
N LYS A 92 -4.56 -6.72 -7.29
CA LYS A 92 -5.64 -5.76 -7.10
C LYS A 92 -5.05 -4.35 -6.97
N GLY A 93 -4.21 -3.98 -7.93
CA GLY A 93 -3.48 -2.72 -7.97
C GLY A 93 -2.52 -2.71 -9.16
N GLY A 94 -1.94 -1.56 -9.51
CA GLY A 94 -1.01 -1.49 -10.63
C GLY A 94 -0.34 -0.15 -10.78
N LYS A 95 0.98 -0.16 -11.01
CA LYS A 95 1.79 1.01 -11.37
C LYS A 95 2.60 0.69 -12.62
N PRO A 96 2.86 1.66 -13.53
CA PRO A 96 3.59 1.43 -14.77
C PRO A 96 4.90 0.65 -14.58
N PHE A 97 5.15 -0.30 -15.48
CA PHE A 97 6.30 -1.22 -15.52
C PHE A 97 6.37 -2.24 -14.38
N TYR A 98 6.29 -1.78 -13.11
CA TYR A 98 6.42 -2.63 -11.93
C TYR A 98 5.41 -2.25 -10.85
N PHE A 99 4.82 -3.27 -10.22
CA PHE A 99 3.94 -3.13 -9.07
C PHE A 99 4.25 -4.22 -8.04
N SER A 100 4.60 -3.81 -6.81
CA SER A 100 4.58 -4.74 -5.68
C SER A 100 3.13 -5.09 -5.37
N ILE A 101 2.81 -6.37 -5.24
CA ILE A 101 1.45 -6.86 -5.02
C ILE A 101 1.21 -6.99 -3.51
N PRO A 102 0.51 -6.04 -2.86
CA PRO A 102 0.37 -6.09 -1.41
C PRO A 102 -0.78 -6.98 -0.95
N TYR A 103 -1.73 -7.27 -1.84
CA TYR A 103 -2.95 -8.00 -1.53
C TYR A 103 -2.74 -9.50 -1.62
N LEU A 104 -3.46 -10.21 -0.76
CA LEU A 104 -3.64 -11.65 -0.73
C LEU A 104 -5.11 -11.99 -0.89
N ILE A 105 -5.41 -13.15 -1.48
CA ILE A 105 -6.74 -13.72 -1.58
C ILE A 105 -6.79 -15.08 -0.88
N ASN A 106 -7.89 -15.36 -0.19
CA ASN A 106 -8.15 -16.69 0.34
C ASN A 106 -8.40 -17.66 -0.81
N TRP A 107 -7.45 -18.56 -1.02
CA TRP A 107 -7.48 -19.59 -2.06
C TRP A 107 -7.21 -20.99 -1.50
N LEU A 108 -7.49 -21.21 -0.21
CA LEU A 108 -7.35 -22.52 0.43
C LEU A 108 -8.13 -23.60 -0.34
N ASN A 109 -7.56 -24.80 -0.43
CA ASN A 109 -8.13 -25.92 -1.17
C ASN A 109 -8.46 -25.54 -2.62
N ASN A 110 -7.56 -24.77 -3.27
CA ASN A 110 -7.77 -24.25 -4.62
C ASN A 110 -9.05 -23.39 -4.74
N GLY A 111 -9.30 -22.56 -3.73
CA GLY A 111 -10.38 -21.57 -3.68
C GLY A 111 -11.77 -22.17 -3.40
N GLU A 112 -11.86 -23.31 -2.72
CA GLU A 112 -13.12 -24.02 -2.45
C GLU A 112 -14.19 -23.11 -1.81
N GLU A 113 -13.82 -22.38 -0.75
CA GLU A 113 -14.74 -21.47 -0.05
C GLU A 113 -15.25 -20.37 -0.98
N LEU A 114 -14.36 -19.81 -1.80
CA LEU A 114 -14.69 -18.71 -2.70
C LEU A 114 -15.52 -19.19 -3.88
N LYS A 115 -15.20 -20.34 -4.48
CA LYS A 115 -15.99 -20.97 -5.56
C LYS A 115 -17.41 -21.29 -5.15
N ASN A 116 -17.63 -21.67 -3.89
CA ASN A 116 -18.95 -21.93 -3.34
C ASN A 116 -19.69 -20.65 -2.90
N TYR A 117 -19.04 -19.49 -2.95
CA TYR A 117 -19.67 -18.22 -2.61
C TYR A 117 -20.47 -17.66 -3.79
N LYS A 118 -21.79 -17.55 -3.61
CA LYS A 118 -22.77 -17.19 -4.66
C LYS A 118 -22.47 -15.91 -5.42
N ASN A 119 -21.87 -14.90 -4.78
CA ASN A 119 -21.62 -13.60 -5.39
C ASN A 119 -20.22 -13.50 -6.03
N SER A 120 -19.38 -14.53 -5.88
CA SER A 120 -18.10 -14.57 -6.56
C SER A 120 -18.26 -14.94 -8.04
N ASN A 121 -17.31 -14.53 -8.87
CA ASN A 121 -17.29 -14.87 -10.28
C ASN A 121 -15.87 -15.28 -10.69
N ILE A 122 -15.61 -16.59 -10.60
CA ILE A 122 -14.32 -17.19 -10.93
C ILE A 122 -14.23 -17.41 -12.43
N ARG A 123 -13.17 -16.89 -13.04
CA ARG A 123 -12.93 -16.99 -14.48
C ARG A 123 -11.45 -17.17 -14.77
N ASN A 124 -11.15 -17.80 -15.90
CA ASN A 124 -9.79 -17.88 -16.44
C ASN A 124 -8.78 -18.52 -15.47
N GLU A 125 -9.21 -19.50 -14.67
CA GLU A 125 -8.36 -20.15 -13.66
C GLU A 125 -7.08 -20.77 -14.23
N ASN A 126 -7.10 -21.19 -15.50
CA ASN A 126 -5.93 -21.75 -16.18
C ASN A 126 -4.76 -20.76 -16.26
N PHE A 127 -5.03 -19.45 -16.17
CA PHE A 127 -4.02 -18.39 -16.20
C PHE A 127 -3.56 -17.95 -14.81
N TYR A 128 -4.17 -18.49 -13.74
CA TYR A 128 -3.70 -18.20 -12.39
C TYR A 128 -2.30 -18.77 -12.19
N PHE A 129 -1.53 -18.10 -11.35
CA PHE A 129 -0.12 -18.41 -11.07
C PHE A 129 0.82 -18.26 -12.28
N GLN A 130 0.34 -17.86 -13.45
CA GLN A 130 1.18 -17.55 -14.61
C GLN A 130 1.65 -16.09 -14.58
N GLU A 131 2.81 -15.85 -15.18
CA GLU A 131 3.33 -14.50 -15.43
C GLU A 131 2.73 -13.91 -16.72
N GLY A 132 2.56 -12.60 -16.77
CA GLY A 132 1.95 -11.91 -17.90
C GLY A 132 2.13 -10.41 -17.81
N ILE A 133 1.41 -9.66 -18.64
CA ILE A 133 1.36 -8.19 -18.57
C ILE A 133 -0.03 -7.76 -18.15
N ALA A 134 -0.14 -7.07 -17.03
CA ALA A 134 -1.42 -6.62 -16.46
C ALA A 134 -1.66 -5.12 -16.67
N TRP A 135 -2.93 -4.72 -16.63
CA TRP A 135 -3.37 -3.33 -16.66
C TRP A 135 -4.68 -3.15 -15.91
N VAL A 136 -4.97 -1.91 -15.50
CA VAL A 136 -6.23 -1.54 -14.85
C VAL A 136 -7.35 -1.39 -15.88
N ASP A 137 -8.55 -1.89 -15.57
CA ASP A 137 -9.74 -1.77 -16.43
C ASP A 137 -10.20 -0.31 -16.54
N LYS A 138 -10.31 0.40 -15.42
CA LYS A 138 -10.81 1.78 -15.37
C LYS A 138 -9.65 2.78 -15.35
N LEU A 139 -9.65 3.75 -16.25
CA LEU A 139 -8.81 4.95 -16.06
C LEU A 139 -9.47 5.87 -15.02
N SER A 140 -8.67 6.31 -14.05
CA SER A 140 -9.04 7.40 -13.15
C SER A 140 -8.70 8.71 -13.83
N TRP A 141 -9.71 9.48 -14.24
CA TRP A 141 -9.52 10.85 -14.69
C TRP A 141 -9.02 11.69 -13.51
N VAL A 142 -7.78 12.18 -13.58
CA VAL A 142 -7.39 13.31 -12.75
C VAL A 142 -7.93 14.56 -13.45
N SER A 143 -8.79 15.31 -12.76
CA SER A 143 -9.31 16.59 -13.25
C SER A 143 -8.14 17.49 -13.67
N GLY A 144 -8.03 17.77 -14.98
CA GLY A 144 -6.97 18.61 -15.57
C GLY A 144 -5.77 17.89 -16.20
N GLY A 145 -5.77 16.55 -16.31
CA GLY A 145 -4.66 15.78 -16.88
C GLY A 145 -4.65 15.68 -18.42
N SER A 146 -3.46 15.70 -19.01
CA SER A 146 -3.20 15.32 -20.42
C SER A 146 -3.56 13.85 -20.69
N PHE A 147 -3.79 13.47 -21.94
CA PHE A 147 -3.97 12.09 -22.40
C PHE A 147 -3.09 11.07 -21.64
N GLU A 148 -3.72 10.20 -20.83
CA GLU A 148 -3.02 9.20 -20.02
C GLU A 148 -2.68 7.94 -20.83
N ARG A 149 -1.41 7.50 -20.77
CA ARG A 149 -0.97 6.20 -21.31
C ARG A 149 -1.58 5.06 -20.48
N LEU A 150 -1.80 3.90 -21.09
CA LEU A 150 -2.27 2.70 -20.38
C LEU A 150 -1.34 2.32 -19.24
N LYS A 151 -1.86 2.26 -18.00
CA LYS A 151 -1.11 1.84 -16.80
C LYS A 151 -0.87 0.33 -16.84
N THR A 152 0.16 -0.10 -17.58
CA THR A 152 0.53 -1.51 -17.78
C THR A 152 1.84 -1.87 -17.08
N TYR A 153 1.94 -3.12 -16.60
CA TYR A 153 3.04 -3.59 -15.77
C TYR A 153 3.20 -5.10 -15.83
N PHE A 154 4.38 -5.57 -15.39
CA PHE A 154 4.65 -7.00 -15.34
C PHE A 154 3.87 -7.66 -14.19
N LEU A 155 3.08 -8.69 -14.50
CA LEU A 155 2.43 -9.57 -13.55
C LEU A 155 3.36 -10.76 -13.26
N PRO A 156 3.91 -10.89 -12.03
CA PRO A 156 4.81 -11.97 -11.69
C PRO A 156 4.08 -13.31 -11.55
N LYS A 157 4.84 -14.40 -11.78
CA LYS A 157 4.39 -15.76 -11.53
C LYS A 157 3.95 -15.94 -10.07
N GLY A 158 2.91 -16.76 -9.87
CA GLY A 158 2.41 -17.11 -8.54
C GLY A 158 1.30 -16.21 -8.01
N CYS A 159 0.66 -15.42 -8.87
CA CYS A 159 -0.43 -14.52 -8.52
C CYS A 159 -1.77 -14.94 -9.14
N ILE A 160 -2.86 -14.57 -8.47
CA ILE A 160 -4.22 -14.48 -9.04
C ILE A 160 -4.52 -13.00 -9.32
N PHE A 161 -5.42 -12.67 -10.24
CA PHE A 161 -5.71 -11.28 -10.62
C PHE A 161 -7.22 -10.98 -10.59
N SER A 162 -7.56 -9.78 -10.12
CA SER A 162 -8.96 -9.37 -9.90
C SER A 162 -9.62 -8.83 -11.17
N ALA A 163 -10.95 -8.78 -11.21
CA ALA A 163 -11.74 -8.34 -12.35
C ALA A 163 -11.51 -6.86 -12.74
N ALA A 164 -10.92 -6.06 -11.86
CA ALA A 164 -10.51 -4.68 -12.12
C ALA A 164 -9.13 -4.58 -12.80
N TYR A 165 -8.36 -5.68 -12.87
CA TYR A 165 -7.04 -5.73 -13.48
C TYR A 165 -6.95 -6.91 -14.45
N HIS A 166 -7.02 -6.62 -15.74
CA HIS A 166 -6.92 -7.63 -16.79
C HIS A 166 -5.46 -7.95 -17.08
N ALA A 167 -5.22 -9.05 -17.79
CA ALA A 167 -3.87 -9.45 -18.15
C ALA A 167 -3.79 -10.10 -19.54
N ALA A 168 -2.63 -9.96 -20.16
CA ALA A 168 -2.24 -10.60 -21.41
C ALA A 168 -1.15 -11.63 -21.12
N PHE A 169 -1.36 -12.85 -21.61
CA PHE A 169 -0.45 -13.98 -21.41
C PHE A 169 0.12 -14.42 -22.75
N MET A 170 1.43 -14.69 -22.77
CA MET A 170 2.12 -15.22 -23.94
C MET A 170 2.77 -16.55 -23.55
N GLU A 171 2.58 -17.58 -24.38
CA GLU A 171 3.26 -18.88 -24.22
C GLU A 171 4.76 -18.80 -24.53
N ASN A 172 5.18 -17.75 -25.24
CA ASN A 172 6.55 -17.55 -25.72
C ASN A 172 7.56 -17.15 -24.61
N GLU A 173 8.83 -17.04 -25.02
CA GLU A 173 9.97 -16.64 -24.18
C GLU A 173 9.73 -15.35 -23.37
N MET A 174 10.41 -15.25 -22.22
CA MET A 174 10.35 -14.09 -21.34
C MET A 174 10.66 -12.77 -22.06
N GLU A 175 11.58 -12.80 -23.04
CA GLU A 175 11.95 -11.66 -23.88
C GLU A 175 10.73 -11.04 -24.58
N HIS A 176 9.83 -11.86 -25.11
CA HIS A 176 8.63 -11.38 -25.78
C HIS A 176 7.65 -10.69 -24.82
N LYS A 177 7.62 -11.08 -23.54
CA LYS A 177 6.79 -10.42 -22.52
C LYS A 177 7.31 -9.00 -22.23
N TRP A 178 8.62 -8.81 -22.16
CA TRP A 178 9.23 -7.47 -22.01
C TRP A 178 8.93 -6.58 -23.21
N ILE A 179 9.00 -7.12 -24.43
CA ILE A 179 8.64 -6.39 -25.64
C ILE A 179 7.15 -6.02 -25.64
N LEU A 180 6.27 -6.95 -25.25
CA LEU A 180 4.84 -6.68 -25.11
C LEU A 180 4.57 -5.56 -24.09
N LEU A 181 5.26 -5.57 -22.95
CA LEU A 181 5.16 -4.50 -21.96
C LEU A 181 5.54 -3.14 -22.56
N SER A 182 6.67 -3.06 -23.26
CA SER A 182 7.10 -1.83 -23.94
C SER A 182 6.07 -1.36 -24.97
N TRP A 183 5.55 -2.26 -25.80
CA TRP A 183 4.54 -1.91 -26.78
C TRP A 183 3.24 -1.41 -26.12
N LEU A 184 2.71 -2.12 -25.12
CA LEU A 184 1.50 -1.70 -24.38
C LEU A 184 1.68 -0.36 -23.66
N ARG A 185 2.91 -0.04 -23.24
CA ARG A 185 3.27 1.24 -22.61
C ARG A 185 3.43 2.39 -23.60
N SER A 186 3.51 2.11 -24.90
CA SER A 186 3.74 3.14 -25.91
C SER A 186 2.54 4.08 -26.04
N LYS A 187 2.82 5.33 -26.40
CA LYS A 187 1.79 6.32 -26.72
C LYS A 187 0.90 5.87 -27.87
N LEU A 188 1.45 5.14 -28.85
CA LEU A 188 0.69 4.58 -29.97
C LEU A 188 -0.46 3.67 -29.50
N VAL A 189 -0.22 2.77 -28.53
CA VAL A 189 -1.29 1.89 -28.01
C VAL A 189 -2.37 2.69 -27.31
N GLY A 190 -1.99 3.74 -26.58
CA GLY A 190 -2.96 4.70 -26.04
C GLY A 190 -3.84 5.29 -27.14
N VAL A 191 -3.22 5.83 -28.19
CA VAL A 191 -3.92 6.45 -29.32
C VAL A 191 -4.89 5.45 -29.98
N LEU A 192 -4.44 4.21 -30.18
CA LEU A 192 -5.25 3.14 -30.75
C LEU A 192 -6.43 2.77 -29.85
N HIS A 193 -6.25 2.80 -28.53
CA HIS A 193 -7.35 2.64 -27.58
C HIS A 193 -8.36 3.76 -27.69
N PHE A 194 -7.92 5.01 -27.73
CA PHE A 194 -8.80 6.17 -27.92
C PHE A 194 -9.58 6.11 -29.23
N LEU A 195 -8.97 5.55 -30.28
CA LEU A 195 -9.64 5.32 -31.56
C LEU A 195 -10.75 4.26 -31.46
N LEU A 196 -10.55 3.20 -30.69
CA LEU A 196 -11.56 2.14 -30.50
C LEU A 196 -12.65 2.54 -29.51
N ASP A 197 -12.31 3.31 -28.49
CA ASP A 197 -13.21 3.75 -27.43
C ASP A 197 -12.91 5.22 -27.05
N PRO A 198 -13.55 6.18 -27.73
CA PRO A 198 -13.35 7.60 -27.45
C PRO A 198 -13.74 8.04 -26.04
N ASN A 199 -14.57 7.25 -25.34
CA ASN A 199 -14.98 7.57 -23.98
C ASN A 199 -13.90 7.19 -22.95
N ILE A 200 -12.93 6.34 -23.31
CA ILE A 200 -11.77 5.89 -22.50
C ILE A 200 -12.15 5.40 -21.07
N GLN A 201 -13.42 5.07 -20.81
CA GLN A 201 -13.85 4.70 -19.46
C GLN A 201 -13.31 3.33 -19.05
N HIS A 202 -13.16 2.43 -20.03
CA HIS A 202 -12.77 1.04 -19.79
C HIS A 202 -11.77 0.49 -20.82
N ILE A 203 -10.57 0.11 -20.36
CA ILE A 203 -9.63 -0.73 -21.10
C ILE A 203 -10.07 -2.20 -20.98
N ASN A 204 -11.26 -2.49 -21.49
CA ASN A 204 -11.82 -3.83 -21.42
C ASN A 204 -11.05 -4.82 -22.33
N VAL A 205 -11.18 -6.10 -22.01
CA VAL A 205 -10.54 -7.22 -22.74
C VAL A 205 -10.91 -7.22 -24.23
N GLY A 206 -12.15 -6.86 -24.57
CA GLY A 206 -12.63 -6.84 -25.96
C GLY A 206 -11.89 -5.81 -26.81
N ASN A 207 -11.77 -4.57 -26.31
CA ASN A 207 -11.04 -3.51 -27.00
C ASN A 207 -9.55 -3.83 -27.06
N MET A 208 -8.97 -4.32 -25.97
CA MET A 208 -7.54 -4.66 -25.94
C MET A 208 -7.18 -5.83 -26.85
N SER A 209 -8.06 -6.81 -27.00
CA SER A 209 -7.84 -7.93 -27.92
C SER A 209 -7.69 -7.49 -29.38
N LYS A 210 -8.35 -6.39 -29.78
CA LYS A 210 -8.38 -5.89 -31.16
C LYS A 210 -7.17 -5.04 -31.54
N MET A 211 -6.26 -4.75 -30.60
CA MET A 211 -5.12 -3.88 -30.88
C MET A 211 -4.22 -4.48 -31.97
N PRO A 212 -3.83 -3.70 -33.00
CA PRO A 212 -3.05 -4.19 -34.13
C PRO A 212 -1.59 -4.38 -33.73
N PHE A 213 -1.17 -5.64 -33.58
CA PHE A 213 0.15 -5.99 -33.11
C PHE A 213 1.02 -6.46 -34.28
N ASN A 214 2.13 -5.77 -34.52
CA ASN A 214 3.11 -6.17 -35.52
C ASN A 214 4.00 -7.30 -34.97
N PRO A 215 3.90 -8.56 -35.47
CA PRO A 215 4.71 -9.67 -34.95
C PRO A 215 6.22 -9.46 -35.08
N GLY A 216 6.66 -8.64 -36.05
CA GLY A 216 8.07 -8.29 -36.23
C GLY A 216 8.68 -7.53 -35.06
N ILE A 217 7.85 -6.90 -34.19
CA ILE A 217 8.33 -6.21 -32.98
C ILE A 217 8.97 -7.17 -31.99
N LEU A 218 8.59 -8.45 -32.00
CA LEU A 218 9.09 -9.48 -31.08
C LEU A 218 10.59 -9.78 -31.24
N GLN A 219 11.20 -9.33 -32.34
CA GLN A 219 12.64 -9.44 -32.58
C GLN A 219 13.42 -8.20 -32.11
N ASN A 220 12.75 -7.21 -31.52
CA ASN A 220 13.36 -5.95 -31.13
C ASN A 220 13.92 -6.01 -29.70
N GLN A 221 15.21 -6.33 -29.59
CA GLN A 221 15.92 -6.41 -28.30
C GLN A 221 15.95 -5.06 -27.55
N LYS A 222 15.97 -3.92 -28.26
CA LYS A 222 15.98 -2.60 -27.63
C LYS A 222 14.72 -2.39 -26.80
N LEU A 223 13.54 -2.76 -27.32
CA LEU A 223 12.29 -2.66 -26.58
C LEU A 223 12.25 -3.56 -25.34
N SER A 224 12.81 -4.77 -25.42
CA SER A 224 12.93 -5.64 -24.24
C SER A 224 13.80 -5.01 -23.16
N ILE A 225 15.00 -4.56 -23.54
CA ILE A 225 15.97 -3.94 -22.62
C ILE A 225 15.34 -2.74 -21.90
N LEU A 226 14.61 -1.89 -22.62
CA LEU A 226 13.98 -0.69 -22.07
C LEU A 226 12.96 -0.99 -20.96
N SER A 227 11.98 -1.87 -21.20
CA SER A 227 10.99 -2.21 -20.16
C SER A 227 11.59 -3.01 -19.02
N LYS A 228 12.55 -3.90 -19.32
CA LYS A 228 13.28 -4.66 -18.30
C LYS A 228 14.07 -3.73 -17.39
N GLU A 229 14.78 -2.73 -17.94
CA GLU A 229 15.49 -1.71 -17.17
C GLU A 229 14.53 -0.94 -16.25
N ALA A 230 13.41 -0.45 -16.78
CA ALA A 230 12.41 0.26 -15.99
C ALA A 230 11.82 -0.59 -14.85
N TYR A 231 11.51 -1.86 -15.14
CA TYR A 231 11.03 -2.80 -14.13
C TYR A 231 12.02 -2.97 -12.99
N TRP A 232 13.31 -3.21 -13.30
CA TRP A 232 14.34 -3.43 -12.29
C TRP A 232 14.62 -2.19 -11.46
N LEU A 233 14.69 -1.03 -12.11
CA LEU A 233 14.86 0.26 -11.45
C LEU A 233 13.77 0.53 -10.40
N LEU A 234 12.51 0.32 -10.76
CA LEU A 234 11.37 0.52 -9.84
C LEU A 234 11.30 -0.56 -8.77
N ARG A 235 11.62 -1.82 -9.11
CA ARG A 235 11.65 -2.94 -8.15
C ARG A 235 12.72 -2.75 -7.09
N GLU A 236 13.91 -2.26 -7.46
CA GLU A 236 14.98 -1.93 -6.52
C GLU A 236 14.62 -0.71 -5.66
N TRP A 237 13.99 0.31 -6.24
CA TRP A 237 13.50 1.46 -5.48
C TRP A 237 12.57 1.05 -4.33
N ASP A 238 11.74 0.03 -4.59
CA ASP A 238 10.78 -0.52 -3.64
C ASP A 238 11.42 -1.24 -2.44
N THR A 239 12.73 -1.52 -2.46
CA THR A 239 13.45 -2.10 -1.31
C THR A 239 13.48 -1.16 -0.11
N GLY A 240 13.33 0.15 -0.33
CA GLY A 240 13.21 1.16 0.73
C GLY A 240 11.77 1.46 1.18
N ASN A 241 10.80 0.68 0.70
CA ASN A 241 9.39 0.90 0.98
C ASN A 241 8.81 -0.18 1.92
N GLU A 242 8.50 0.18 3.17
CA GLU A 242 8.14 -0.75 4.27
C GLU A 242 6.98 -1.70 3.94
N ILE A 243 6.01 -1.23 3.15
CA ILE A 243 4.83 -2.03 2.74
C ILE A 243 5.05 -2.87 1.47
N SER A 244 6.20 -2.74 0.82
CA SER A 244 6.55 -3.52 -0.36
C SER A 244 6.93 -4.94 0.02
N THR A 245 6.58 -5.90 -0.82
CA THR A 245 7.08 -7.27 -0.70
C THR A 245 8.61 -7.34 -0.78
N GLN A 246 9.26 -6.37 -1.44
CA GLN A 246 10.71 -6.33 -1.65
C GLN A 246 11.47 -5.57 -0.56
N PHE A 247 10.80 -5.13 0.51
CA PHE A 247 11.41 -4.30 1.54
C PHE A 247 12.64 -4.95 2.19
N ILE A 248 13.72 -4.17 2.30
CA ILE A 248 14.96 -4.54 2.99
C ILE A 248 15.12 -3.66 4.23
N MET A 249 15.26 -2.34 4.01
CA MET A 249 15.39 -1.31 5.04
C MET A 249 15.18 0.07 4.39
N PRO A 250 14.86 1.14 5.16
CA PRO A 250 14.68 2.48 4.61
C PRO A 250 15.90 2.97 3.82
N TRP A 251 15.67 3.77 2.78
CA TRP A 251 16.74 4.28 1.91
C TRP A 251 17.85 5.03 2.66
N ILE A 252 17.53 5.76 3.73
CA ILE A 252 18.56 6.41 4.58
C ILE A 252 19.59 5.40 5.08
N LEU A 253 19.16 4.22 5.56
CA LEU A 253 20.07 3.19 6.04
C LEU A 253 20.84 2.53 4.90
N GLN A 254 20.22 2.35 3.74
CA GLN A 254 20.91 1.82 2.56
C GLN A 254 22.03 2.77 2.10
N VAL A 255 21.79 4.08 2.09
CA VAL A 255 22.79 5.11 1.78
C VAL A 255 23.88 5.16 2.85
N TRP A 256 23.49 5.15 4.13
CA TRP A 256 24.41 5.24 5.28
C TRP A 256 25.37 4.05 5.35
N ARG A 257 24.83 2.82 5.33
CA ARG A 257 25.61 1.58 5.43
C ARG A 257 26.46 1.34 4.17
N GLY A 258 26.01 1.87 3.03
CA GLY A 258 26.58 1.60 1.71
C GLY A 258 26.07 0.26 1.17
N PHE A 259 25.82 0.21 -0.13
CA PHE A 259 25.23 -0.96 -0.79
C PHE A 259 26.03 -2.24 -0.52
N ASP A 260 25.33 -3.32 -0.17
CA ASP A 260 25.86 -4.68 -0.10
C ASP A 260 25.00 -5.63 -0.95
N ARG A 261 25.66 -6.34 -1.86
CA ARG A 261 25.02 -7.31 -2.78
C ARG A 261 24.37 -8.49 -2.04
N ASN A 262 24.77 -8.77 -0.80
CA ASN A 262 24.20 -9.83 0.01
C ASN A 262 22.87 -9.45 0.66
N TRP A 263 22.48 -8.18 0.66
CA TRP A 263 21.18 -7.78 1.19
C TRP A 263 20.05 -8.41 0.38
N LYS A 264 19.03 -8.86 1.12
CA LYS A 264 17.83 -9.52 0.60
C LYS A 264 16.59 -8.97 1.30
N PRO A 265 15.42 -9.01 0.65
CA PRO A 265 14.16 -8.63 1.28
C PRO A 265 13.94 -9.38 2.60
N VAL A 266 13.60 -8.64 3.65
CA VAL A 266 13.42 -9.17 5.01
C VAL A 266 11.99 -9.61 5.29
N THR A 267 11.09 -9.47 4.31
CA THR A 267 9.65 -9.72 4.45
C THR A 267 9.28 -11.19 4.56
N GLY A 268 10.12 -12.11 4.05
CA GLY A 268 9.81 -13.53 3.92
C GLY A 268 8.74 -13.86 2.86
N HIS A 269 8.22 -12.85 2.16
CA HIS A 269 7.14 -13.00 1.20
C HIS A 269 7.56 -13.88 -0.01
N PRO A 270 6.72 -14.81 -0.50
CA PRO A 270 7.11 -15.71 -1.61
C PRO A 270 7.50 -15.02 -2.93
N LEU A 271 6.94 -13.84 -3.21
CA LEU A 271 7.31 -13.00 -4.37
C LEU A 271 8.64 -12.25 -4.22
N ALA A 272 9.32 -12.39 -3.08
CA ALA A 272 10.61 -11.77 -2.80
C ALA A 272 11.76 -12.80 -2.71
N ARG A 273 11.45 -14.11 -2.75
CA ARG A 273 12.43 -15.19 -2.60
C ARG A 273 13.41 -15.29 -3.76
N ASP A 274 12.96 -14.92 -4.96
CA ASP A 274 13.73 -14.85 -6.21
C ASP A 274 14.31 -13.44 -6.43
N PHE A 275 14.51 -12.67 -5.36
CA PHE A 275 15.11 -11.35 -5.47
C PHE A 275 16.59 -11.41 -5.87
N GLU A 276 16.89 -10.70 -6.95
CA GLU A 276 18.24 -10.44 -7.44
C GLU A 276 18.46 -8.93 -7.59
N TRP A 277 19.73 -8.52 -7.56
CA TRP A 277 20.13 -7.15 -7.87
C TRP A 277 20.40 -7.04 -9.36
N SER A 278 19.93 -5.97 -9.99
CA SER A 278 20.11 -5.70 -11.41
C SER A 278 21.56 -5.40 -11.77
N GLU A 279 21.93 -5.77 -12.99
CA GLU A 279 23.22 -5.43 -13.59
C GLU A 279 23.18 -4.16 -14.46
N PHE A 280 22.01 -3.53 -14.62
CA PHE A 280 21.90 -2.27 -15.34
C PHE A 280 22.72 -1.17 -14.67
N GLU A 281 23.46 -0.40 -15.47
CA GLU A 281 24.32 0.67 -14.97
C GLU A 281 23.51 1.76 -14.25
N SER A 282 22.31 2.08 -14.75
CA SER A 282 21.38 2.99 -14.09
C SER A 282 20.97 2.50 -12.69
N ALA A 283 20.71 1.20 -12.53
CA ALA A 283 20.39 0.61 -11.23
C ALA A 283 21.59 0.66 -10.26
N LYS A 284 22.80 0.34 -10.76
CA LYS A 284 24.06 0.49 -10.01
C LYS A 284 24.27 1.93 -9.54
N GLU A 285 24.05 2.90 -10.42
CA GLU A 285 24.19 4.31 -10.07
C GLU A 285 23.20 4.74 -8.97
N ILE A 286 21.92 4.39 -9.11
CA ILE A 286 20.84 4.80 -8.20
C ILE A 286 21.01 4.16 -6.82
N ARG A 287 21.36 2.88 -6.74
CA ARG A 287 21.65 2.24 -5.44
C ARG A 287 22.98 2.67 -4.82
N GLY A 288 23.83 3.35 -5.60
CA GLY A 288 25.14 3.82 -5.14
C GLY A 288 26.15 2.67 -5.01
N ASP A 289 26.16 1.75 -5.98
CA ASP A 289 27.11 0.64 -6.02
C ASP A 289 28.56 1.16 -5.97
N GLY A 290 29.39 0.56 -5.11
CA GLY A 290 30.76 1.03 -4.84
C GLY A 290 30.89 2.38 -4.13
N LYS A 291 29.78 3.04 -3.74
CA LYS A 291 29.80 4.29 -2.97
C LYS A 291 29.41 4.02 -1.52
N LYS A 292 30.24 4.49 -0.59
CA LYS A 292 29.91 4.56 0.83
C LYS A 292 29.78 6.02 1.24
N TRP A 293 28.88 6.28 2.20
CA TRP A 293 28.82 7.59 2.83
C TRP A 293 30.18 7.94 3.44
N ASN A 294 30.75 9.06 3.01
CA ASN A 294 32.09 9.52 3.39
C ASN A 294 32.09 10.94 3.97
N ARG A 295 30.90 11.50 4.22
CA ARG A 295 30.71 12.80 4.86
C ARG A 295 30.46 12.60 6.34
N GLU A 296 30.47 13.70 7.10
CA GLU A 296 29.99 13.68 8.48
C GLU A 296 28.56 13.12 8.58
N VAL A 297 28.23 12.56 9.75
CA VAL A 297 26.90 12.03 10.03
C VAL A 297 25.88 13.17 10.02
N SER A 298 24.87 13.06 9.16
CA SER A 298 23.74 13.97 9.06
C SER A 298 22.59 13.26 8.36
N LEU A 299 21.48 13.07 9.08
CA LEU A 299 20.25 12.50 8.54
C LEU A 299 19.64 13.40 7.46
N ILE A 300 19.70 14.72 7.59
CA ILE A 300 19.22 15.63 6.54
C ILE A 300 20.03 15.45 5.27
N ALA A 301 21.37 15.34 5.38
CA ALA A 301 22.21 15.11 4.21
C ALA A 301 21.96 13.73 3.57
N LEU A 302 21.76 12.69 4.38
CA LEU A 302 21.39 11.34 3.90
C LEU A 302 20.03 11.33 3.22
N ALA A 303 19.04 12.01 3.78
CA ALA A 303 17.69 12.13 3.21
C ALA A 303 17.72 12.88 1.88
N ASN A 304 18.50 13.97 1.78
CA ASN A 304 18.71 14.69 0.52
C ASN A 304 19.40 13.82 -0.54
N GLU A 305 20.35 12.97 -0.17
CA GLU A 305 20.95 12.00 -1.11
C GLU A 305 19.91 10.99 -1.62
N CYS A 306 18.96 10.55 -0.77
CA CYS A 306 17.85 9.69 -1.20
C CYS A 306 16.97 10.39 -2.24
N VAL A 307 16.63 11.67 -2.00
CA VAL A 307 15.85 12.52 -2.90
C VAL A 307 16.55 12.66 -4.26
N GLU A 308 17.85 12.92 -4.28
CA GLU A 308 18.61 13.05 -5.53
C GLU A 308 18.68 11.73 -6.31
N ARG A 309 18.79 10.59 -5.61
CA ARG A 309 18.71 9.25 -6.24
C ARG A 309 17.34 8.99 -6.84
N GLU A 310 16.26 9.38 -6.15
CA GLU A 310 14.91 9.28 -6.70
C GLU A 310 14.71 10.16 -7.93
N LYS A 311 15.20 11.41 -7.92
CA LYS A 311 15.14 12.29 -9.11
C LYS A 311 15.82 11.65 -10.33
N LYS A 312 16.99 11.04 -10.14
CA LYS A 312 17.68 10.31 -11.21
C LYS A 312 16.88 9.12 -11.72
N LEU A 313 16.31 8.34 -10.80
CA LEU A 313 15.40 7.24 -11.13
C LEU A 313 14.23 7.73 -12.00
N ARG A 314 13.50 8.76 -11.55
CA ARG A 314 12.33 9.32 -12.24
C ARG A 314 12.70 9.80 -13.64
N LYS A 315 13.78 10.59 -13.75
CA LYS A 315 14.32 11.04 -15.03
C LYS A 315 14.65 9.86 -15.97
N ARG A 316 15.28 8.81 -15.45
CA ARG A 316 15.62 7.64 -16.27
C ARG A 316 14.38 6.89 -16.77
N ILE A 317 13.35 6.77 -15.94
CA ILE A 317 12.06 6.16 -16.34
C ILE A 317 11.39 6.98 -17.46
N GLU A 318 11.44 8.31 -17.39
CA GLU A 318 10.94 9.19 -18.45
C GLU A 318 11.72 9.04 -19.78
N GLU A 319 13.06 8.96 -19.71
CA GLU A 319 13.92 8.70 -20.87
C GLU A 319 13.59 7.35 -21.52
N ILE A 320 13.43 6.29 -20.70
CA ILE A 320 13.04 4.96 -21.16
C ILE A 320 11.68 5.02 -21.86
N GLN A 321 10.70 5.69 -21.26
CA GLN A 321 9.37 5.82 -21.83
C GLN A 321 9.40 6.56 -23.18
N LYS A 322 10.18 7.64 -23.30
CA LYS A 322 10.37 8.36 -24.57
C LYS A 322 11.03 7.47 -25.63
N ALA A 323 12.06 6.71 -25.25
CA ALA A 323 12.74 5.79 -26.15
C ALA A 323 11.84 4.65 -26.64
N ILE A 324 10.93 4.16 -25.78
CA ILE A 324 9.88 3.20 -26.17
C ILE A 324 8.96 3.83 -27.22
N ASP A 325 8.48 5.05 -26.98
CA ASP A 325 7.56 5.75 -27.89
C ASP A 325 8.20 5.95 -29.28
N GLU A 326 9.43 6.47 -29.33
CA GLU A 326 10.19 6.68 -30.57
C GLU A 326 10.39 5.36 -31.35
N GLU A 327 10.78 4.30 -30.64
CA GLU A 327 11.05 3.01 -31.25
C GLU A 327 9.77 2.35 -31.80
N VAL A 328 8.65 2.44 -31.07
CA VAL A 328 7.37 1.90 -31.53
C VAL A 328 6.83 2.68 -32.74
N TYR A 329 6.86 4.03 -32.72
CA TYR A 329 6.45 4.81 -33.88
C TYR A 329 7.28 4.48 -35.13
N ARG A 330 8.60 4.32 -34.97
CA ARG A 330 9.52 3.92 -36.06
C ARG A 330 9.14 2.57 -36.66
N ILE A 331 8.84 1.56 -35.83
CA ILE A 331 8.47 0.21 -36.28
C ILE A 331 7.12 0.21 -37.01
N TYR A 332 6.19 1.06 -36.58
CA TYR A 332 4.88 1.18 -37.19
C TYR A 332 4.86 2.11 -38.42
N GLY A 333 5.93 2.86 -38.66
CA GLY A 333 6.08 3.73 -39.82
C GLY A 333 5.18 4.97 -39.76
N ILE A 334 4.88 5.45 -38.56
CA ILE A 334 4.12 6.69 -38.36
C ILE A 334 5.05 7.88 -38.57
N SER A 335 4.70 8.79 -39.49
CA SER A 335 5.53 9.96 -39.79
C SER A 335 5.47 10.98 -38.66
N GLU A 336 6.44 11.90 -38.61
CA GLU A 336 6.44 12.97 -37.61
C GLU A 336 5.25 13.94 -37.81
N GLU A 337 4.77 14.11 -39.04
CA GLU A 337 3.57 14.91 -39.33
C GLU A 337 2.31 14.25 -38.74
N ASP A 338 2.13 12.94 -38.99
CA ASP A 338 1.00 12.18 -38.43
C ASP A 338 1.09 12.11 -36.90
N ARG A 339 2.30 11.97 -36.36
CA ARG A 339 2.54 12.01 -34.92
C ARG A 339 2.09 13.35 -34.35
N LYS A 340 2.51 14.47 -34.95
CA LYS A 340 2.13 15.80 -34.49
C LYS A 340 0.61 16.00 -34.50
N LEU A 341 -0.06 15.57 -35.58
CA LEU A 341 -1.53 15.62 -35.67
C LEU A 341 -2.20 14.82 -34.53
N ILE A 342 -1.72 13.60 -34.28
CA ILE A 342 -2.21 12.76 -33.18
C ILE A 342 -2.02 13.46 -31.83
N GLU A 343 -0.87 14.07 -31.60
CA GLU A 343 -0.55 14.71 -30.33
C GLU A 343 -1.33 16.01 -30.10
N GLU A 344 -1.58 16.79 -31.15
CA GLU A 344 -2.43 17.99 -31.11
C GLU A 344 -3.87 17.63 -30.74
N GLU A 345 -4.47 16.63 -31.40
CA GLU A 345 -5.82 16.16 -31.10
C GLU A 345 -5.93 15.66 -29.66
N LEU A 346 -4.98 14.84 -29.21
CA LEU A 346 -4.96 14.34 -27.83
C LEU A 346 -4.76 15.44 -26.76
N SER A 347 -4.14 16.57 -27.12
CA SER A 347 -4.01 17.73 -26.24
C SER A 347 -5.28 18.60 -26.21
N GLY A 348 -6.09 18.57 -27.27
CA GLY A 348 -7.35 19.32 -27.40
C GLY A 348 -8.56 18.63 -26.78
N VAL A 349 -8.46 17.33 -26.43
CA VAL A 349 -9.50 16.55 -25.73
C VAL A 349 -9.51 16.92 -24.23
N GLY A 350 -9.74 18.20 -23.92
CA GLY A 350 -10.24 18.62 -22.62
C GLY A 350 -11.77 18.51 -22.65
N ILE A 351 -12.33 17.43 -22.12
CA ILE A 351 -13.79 17.19 -22.17
C ILE A 351 -14.45 17.75 -20.90
N GLU A 352 -15.54 18.50 -21.14
CA GLU A 352 -16.46 19.07 -20.14
C GLU A 352 -17.09 18.03 -19.21
N GLU A 353 -17.38 18.48 -17.99
CA GLU A 353 -17.99 17.72 -16.90
C GLU A 353 -19.31 17.07 -17.34
N SER A 354 -19.41 15.74 -17.17
CA SER A 354 -20.72 15.07 -17.11
C SER A 354 -21.02 14.70 -15.67
N GLU A 355 -22.00 15.40 -15.09
CA GLU A 355 -22.66 14.98 -13.86
C GLU A 355 -23.36 13.65 -14.12
N SER A 356 -22.91 12.57 -13.47
CA SER A 356 -23.71 11.35 -13.35
C SER A 356 -23.93 11.00 -11.89
N ASP A 357 -25.20 11.04 -11.51
CA ASP A 357 -25.79 10.67 -10.24
C ASP A 357 -25.39 9.26 -9.76
N GLY A 358 -25.09 9.19 -8.45
CA GLY A 358 -25.74 8.22 -7.57
C GLY A 358 -25.37 6.73 -7.66
N ASP A 359 -24.13 6.36 -7.33
CA ASP A 359 -23.91 5.14 -6.52
C ASP A 359 -22.68 5.29 -5.61
N LYS A 360 -22.94 5.48 -4.31
CA LYS A 360 -21.90 5.57 -3.26
C LYS A 360 -21.51 4.17 -2.79
N SER A 361 -20.93 3.37 -3.67
CA SER A 361 -19.93 2.40 -3.23
C SER A 361 -18.57 3.10 -3.27
N LYS A 362 -18.14 3.65 -2.13
CA LYS A 362 -16.76 4.13 -1.96
C LYS A 362 -15.82 2.95 -2.17
N SER A 363 -15.34 2.74 -3.40
CA SER A 363 -14.08 2.05 -3.63
C SER A 363 -13.00 2.89 -2.95
N GLU A 364 -12.42 2.37 -1.87
CA GLU A 364 -11.33 2.96 -1.08
C GLU A 364 -9.99 3.02 -1.84
N GLU A 365 -10.00 3.11 -3.17
CA GLU A 365 -8.80 3.00 -4.01
C GLU A 365 -8.76 4.13 -5.02
N THR A 366 -8.54 5.34 -4.53
CA THR A 366 -7.88 6.39 -5.33
C THR A 366 -6.43 6.43 -4.88
N GLU A 367 -5.59 5.54 -5.44
CA GLU A 367 -4.14 5.76 -5.48
C GLU A 367 -3.86 6.93 -6.44
N GLY A 368 -4.19 8.13 -5.98
CA GLY A 368 -3.80 9.39 -6.60
C GLY A 368 -2.51 9.88 -5.95
N GLU A 369 -1.38 9.30 -6.35
CA GLU A 369 -0.07 9.96 -6.22
C GLU A 369 0.70 9.69 -7.52
N GLU A 370 0.56 10.65 -8.43
CA GLU A 370 1.38 10.77 -9.61
C GLU A 370 2.77 11.25 -9.15
N TYR A 371 3.73 10.32 -9.13
CA TYR A 371 5.20 10.51 -9.19
C TYR A 371 5.86 11.76 -8.55
N ASP A 372 5.39 12.26 -7.42
CA ASP A 372 6.18 13.26 -6.71
C ASP A 372 7.39 12.59 -6.04
N VAL A 373 8.52 13.28 -6.06
CA VAL A 373 9.74 12.82 -5.39
C VAL A 373 9.51 12.90 -3.88
N MET A 374 9.81 11.82 -3.16
CA MET A 374 9.61 11.77 -1.72
C MET A 374 10.42 12.88 -1.04
N PRO A 375 9.80 13.72 -0.18
CA PRO A 375 10.53 14.79 0.47
C PRO A 375 11.49 14.23 1.55
N PRO A 376 12.57 14.96 1.90
CA PRO A 376 13.56 14.52 2.89
C PRO A 376 12.95 14.11 4.24
N GLU A 377 11.93 14.85 4.71
CA GLU A 377 11.27 14.61 5.99
C GLU A 377 10.54 13.26 6.00
N GLU A 378 10.02 12.82 4.85
CA GLU A 378 9.34 11.54 4.74
C GLU A 378 10.33 10.37 4.83
N HIS A 379 11.54 10.51 4.29
CA HIS A 379 12.60 9.52 4.51
C HIS A 379 12.96 9.39 6.00
N ILE A 380 12.97 10.49 6.76
CA ILE A 380 13.20 10.49 8.21
C ILE A 380 12.04 9.83 8.95
N ARG A 381 10.79 10.11 8.59
CA ARG A 381 9.62 9.42 9.20
C ARG A 381 9.65 7.91 8.97
N ARG A 382 10.05 7.47 7.77
CA ARG A 382 10.22 6.04 7.45
C ARG A 382 11.34 5.38 8.26
N LEU A 383 12.42 6.10 8.54
CA LEU A 383 13.48 5.62 9.44
C LEU A 383 12.94 5.37 10.85
N LEU A 384 12.15 6.31 11.39
CA LEU A 384 11.55 6.18 12.72
C LEU A 384 10.50 5.06 12.76
N SER A 385 9.68 4.93 11.71
CA SER A 385 8.73 3.82 11.55
C SER A 385 9.41 2.46 11.57
N TYR A 386 10.49 2.32 10.80
CA TYR A 386 11.28 1.09 10.76
C TYR A 386 11.83 0.72 12.14
N TYR A 387 12.47 1.65 12.85
CA TYR A 387 12.99 1.34 14.18
C TYR A 387 11.89 1.09 15.21
N ALA A 388 10.75 1.78 15.11
CA ALA A 388 9.60 1.46 15.95
C ALA A 388 9.13 0.03 15.72
N LEU A 389 9.05 -0.42 14.46
CA LEU A 389 8.68 -1.79 14.13
C LEU A 389 9.71 -2.81 14.64
N GLU A 390 11.01 -2.54 14.53
CA GLU A 390 12.05 -3.41 15.10
C GLU A 390 11.92 -3.51 16.63
N VAL A 391 11.70 -2.40 17.32
CA VAL A 391 11.44 -2.41 18.78
C VAL A 391 10.21 -3.26 19.13
N MET A 392 9.11 -3.14 18.37
CA MET A 392 7.90 -3.93 18.60
C MET A 392 8.10 -5.44 18.32
N LYS A 393 8.95 -5.79 17.34
CA LYS A 393 9.29 -7.20 17.04
C LYS A 393 10.16 -7.82 18.12
N GLU A 394 11.13 -7.06 18.64
CA GLU A 394 12.07 -7.51 19.67
C GLU A 394 11.41 -7.63 21.05
N ASP A 395 10.43 -6.78 21.35
CA ASP A 395 9.73 -6.77 22.63
C ASP A 395 8.97 -8.08 22.89
N ALA A 396 9.15 -8.72 24.05
CA ALA A 396 8.74 -10.11 24.28
C ALA A 396 7.24 -10.37 24.03
N ASP A 397 6.36 -9.52 24.54
CA ASP A 397 4.90 -9.64 24.39
C ASP A 397 4.32 -8.66 23.35
N GLY A 398 5.14 -7.76 22.81
CA GLY A 398 4.74 -6.79 21.82
C GLY A 398 3.90 -5.66 22.42
N ILE A 399 4.06 -5.38 23.72
CA ILE A 399 3.38 -4.31 24.45
C ILE A 399 4.42 -3.29 24.91
N VAL A 400 4.43 -2.12 24.25
CA VAL A 400 5.42 -1.07 24.54
C VAL A 400 4.71 0.22 24.97
N PRO A 401 5.01 0.78 26.15
CA PRO A 401 4.49 2.09 26.56
C PRO A 401 4.81 3.19 25.54
N ALA A 402 3.91 4.15 25.33
CA ALA A 402 4.23 5.28 24.45
C ALA A 402 5.33 6.17 25.06
N SER A 403 5.21 6.45 26.36
CA SER A 403 6.19 7.15 27.18
C SER A 403 6.65 6.27 28.34
N GLY A 404 7.81 6.58 28.93
CA GLY A 404 8.38 5.77 29.99
C GLY A 404 7.46 5.67 31.22
N MET A 405 7.24 4.44 31.71
CA MET A 405 6.34 4.16 32.82
C MET A 405 7.10 3.56 34.00
N PHE A 406 6.68 3.88 35.23
CA PHE A 406 7.17 3.19 36.42
C PHE A 406 6.24 2.02 36.74
N ILE A 407 6.75 0.80 36.59
CA ILE A 407 6.02 -0.46 36.78
C ILE A 407 6.75 -1.26 37.85
N GLU A 408 6.08 -1.54 38.98
CA GLU A 408 6.60 -2.40 40.06
C GLU A 408 8.03 -2.06 40.54
N GLY A 409 8.35 -0.77 40.61
CA GLY A 409 9.68 -0.29 41.05
C GLY A 409 10.77 -0.31 39.97
N ARG A 410 10.43 -0.67 38.71
CA ARG A 410 11.30 -0.54 37.54
C ARG A 410 10.79 0.54 36.60
N LYS A 411 11.71 1.22 35.92
CA LYS A 411 11.36 2.17 34.86
C LYS A 411 11.35 1.42 33.53
N GLU A 412 10.16 1.24 32.98
CA GLU A 412 9.95 0.66 31.66
C GLU A 412 10.12 1.77 30.60
N PRO A 413 11.11 1.69 29.70
CA PRO A 413 11.32 2.69 28.67
C PRO A 413 10.20 2.65 27.62
N GLY A 414 9.71 3.83 27.24
CA GLY A 414 8.73 3.95 26.17
C GLY A 414 9.32 3.78 24.77
N LEU A 415 8.46 3.73 23.77
CA LEU A 415 8.84 3.50 22.37
C LEU A 415 9.88 4.52 21.88
N ALA A 416 9.68 5.80 22.16
CA ALA A 416 10.62 6.85 21.75
C ALA A 416 12.03 6.63 22.30
N THR A 417 12.16 6.32 23.60
CA THR A 417 13.45 6.04 24.24
C THR A 417 14.14 4.83 23.64
N ARG A 418 13.39 3.76 23.34
CA ARG A 418 13.93 2.55 22.70
C ARG A 418 14.37 2.81 21.25
N VAL A 419 13.65 3.66 20.51
CA VAL A 419 14.04 4.08 19.15
C VAL A 419 15.28 4.98 19.18
N ILE A 420 15.39 5.90 20.14
CA ILE A 420 16.59 6.72 20.35
C ILE A 420 17.81 5.85 20.63
N GLU A 421 17.65 4.78 21.43
CA GLU A 421 18.72 3.82 21.66
C GLU A 421 19.15 3.07 20.38
N LYS A 422 18.20 2.73 19.49
CA LYS A 422 18.53 2.19 18.15
C LYS A 422 19.28 3.19 17.29
N LEU A 423 18.89 4.46 17.30
CA LEU A 423 19.58 5.53 16.59
C LEU A 423 21.01 5.74 17.13
N LYS A 424 21.18 5.69 18.45
CA LYS A 424 22.48 5.74 19.12
C LYS A 424 23.39 4.59 18.69
N GLN A 425 22.85 3.37 18.59
CA GLN A 425 23.60 2.20 18.14
C GLN A 425 23.99 2.29 16.65
N GLU A 426 23.13 2.87 15.81
CA GLU A 426 23.36 2.98 14.37
C GLU A 426 24.33 4.11 13.99
N PHE A 427 24.23 5.26 14.65
CA PHE A 427 24.94 6.50 14.29
C PHE A 427 26.03 6.90 15.30
N GLU A 428 26.30 6.05 16.30
CA GLU A 428 27.25 6.28 17.38
C GLU A 428 26.82 7.38 18.37
N GLU A 429 27.21 7.22 19.64
CA GLU A 429 26.77 8.10 20.74
C GLU A 429 27.18 9.56 20.56
N GLU A 430 28.35 9.81 19.98
CA GLU A 430 28.88 11.15 19.75
C GLU A 430 28.04 11.99 18.77
N ASN A 431 27.30 11.35 17.87
CA ASN A 431 26.45 12.03 16.88
C ASN A 431 25.00 12.20 17.34
N LEU A 432 24.59 11.56 18.44
CA LEU A 432 23.18 11.47 18.83
C LEU A 432 22.50 12.84 18.97
N HIS A 433 23.14 13.80 19.64
CA HIS A 433 22.58 15.14 19.81
C HIS A 433 22.31 15.85 18.46
N LYS A 434 23.22 15.71 17.49
CA LYS A 434 23.04 16.27 16.15
C LYS A 434 21.89 15.58 15.43
N ILE A 435 21.85 14.25 15.49
CA ILE A 435 20.80 13.43 14.88
C ILE A 435 19.42 13.77 15.44
N GLU A 436 19.27 13.85 16.76
CA GLU A 436 18.01 14.26 17.39
C GLU A 436 17.59 15.67 16.99
N THR A 437 18.54 16.61 16.92
CA THR A 437 18.26 17.99 16.48
C THR A 437 17.72 18.02 15.05
N GLU A 438 18.34 17.26 14.14
CA GLU A 438 17.92 17.15 12.74
C GLU A 438 16.56 16.47 12.60
N ILE A 439 16.29 15.42 13.37
CA ILE A 439 14.97 14.76 13.41
C ILE A 439 13.92 15.76 13.90
N ASN A 440 14.19 16.46 15.00
CA ASN A 440 13.25 17.41 15.57
C ASN A 440 12.93 18.56 14.60
N GLN A 441 13.92 19.00 13.83
CA GLN A 441 13.73 19.98 12.76
C GLN A 441 12.82 19.43 11.65
N ALA A 442 13.05 18.19 11.19
CA ALA A 442 12.27 17.56 10.13
C ALA A 442 10.82 17.24 10.55
N LEU A 443 10.60 16.93 11.83
CA LEU A 443 9.27 16.63 12.38
C LEU A 443 8.53 17.89 12.83
N GLY A 444 9.25 18.98 13.13
CA GLY A 444 8.70 20.19 13.76
C GLY A 444 8.31 19.99 15.24
N MET A 445 8.75 18.89 15.87
CA MET A 445 8.49 18.52 17.25
C MET A 445 9.55 17.53 17.74
N THR A 446 9.56 17.22 19.04
CA THR A 446 10.48 16.22 19.58
C THR A 446 10.12 14.79 19.13
N ILE A 447 11.09 13.87 19.14
CA ILE A 447 10.87 12.44 18.84
C ILE A 447 9.78 11.86 19.76
N GLU A 448 9.84 12.18 21.05
CA GLU A 448 8.84 11.78 22.05
C GLU A 448 7.44 12.27 21.68
N GLU A 449 7.29 13.55 21.37
CA GLU A 449 6.00 14.12 20.98
C GLU A 449 5.45 13.52 19.69
N TRP A 450 6.33 13.20 18.73
CA TRP A 450 5.91 12.56 17.49
C TRP A 450 5.35 11.16 17.73
N PHE A 451 6.02 10.35 18.55
CA PHE A 451 5.51 9.03 18.93
C PHE A 451 4.20 9.10 19.73
N GLU A 452 4.04 10.12 20.57
CA GLU A 452 2.79 10.30 21.34
C GLU A 452 1.61 10.76 20.47
N LYS A 453 1.83 11.68 19.52
CA LYS A 453 0.75 12.41 18.85
C LYS A 453 0.51 12.00 17.40
N GLU A 454 1.58 11.75 16.63
CA GLU A 454 1.50 11.66 15.16
C GLU A 454 1.83 10.26 14.61
N PHE A 455 2.70 9.50 15.28
CA PHE A 455 3.19 8.22 14.79
C PHE A 455 2.07 7.25 14.42
N PHE A 456 1.07 7.05 15.28
CA PHE A 456 -0.01 6.11 14.98
C PHE A 456 -0.84 6.54 13.77
N ASN A 457 -1.05 7.85 13.60
CA ASN A 457 -1.76 8.39 12.44
C ASN A 457 -0.94 8.20 11.15
N TYR A 458 0.37 8.45 11.22
CA TYR A 458 1.32 8.18 10.14
C TYR A 458 1.33 6.69 9.76
N HIS A 459 1.50 5.80 10.75
CA HIS A 459 1.52 4.35 10.58
C HIS A 459 0.22 3.82 9.96
N THR A 460 -0.92 4.36 10.40
CA THR A 460 -2.24 4.02 9.84
C THR A 460 -2.32 4.39 8.34
N THR A 461 -1.75 5.54 7.94
CA THR A 461 -1.69 5.94 6.53
C THR A 461 -0.72 5.07 5.74
N LEU A 462 0.50 4.86 6.24
CA LEU A 462 1.55 4.05 5.60
C LEU A 462 1.03 2.65 5.28
N TYR A 463 0.35 2.01 6.23
CA TYR A 463 -0.21 0.67 6.12
C TYR A 463 -1.63 0.62 5.53
N ARG A 464 -2.00 1.61 4.70
CA ARG A 464 -3.26 1.61 3.95
C ARG A 464 -4.50 1.33 4.82
N LEU A 465 -4.59 2.00 5.96
CA LEU A 465 -5.65 1.85 6.96
C LEU A 465 -5.73 0.43 7.57
N ARG A 466 -4.65 -0.34 7.54
CA ARG A 466 -4.49 -1.63 8.22
C ARG A 466 -3.14 -1.72 8.94
N PRO A 467 -2.89 -0.83 9.91
CA PRO A 467 -1.62 -0.79 10.64
C PRO A 467 -1.36 -2.08 11.42
N ILE A 468 -0.07 -2.38 11.60
CA ILE A 468 0.40 -3.53 12.39
C ILE A 468 0.92 -3.15 13.77
N ILE A 469 0.88 -1.85 14.11
CA ILE A 469 1.13 -1.32 15.46
C ILE A 469 -0.11 -0.53 15.84
N TRP A 470 -0.77 -0.94 16.92
CA TRP A 470 -2.02 -0.34 17.38
C TRP A 470 -1.80 0.43 18.67
N GLN A 471 -2.40 1.62 18.78
CA GLN A 471 -2.26 2.47 19.97
C GLN A 471 -3.50 2.34 20.86
N LEU A 472 -3.34 1.68 22.01
CA LEU A 472 -4.31 1.74 23.09
C LEU A 472 -4.16 3.08 23.81
N SER A 473 -5.25 3.78 24.08
CA SER A 473 -5.21 5.10 24.72
C SER A 473 -6.46 5.39 25.54
N SER A 474 -6.25 6.00 26.72
CA SER A 474 -7.31 6.54 27.57
C SER A 474 -7.90 7.86 27.04
N GLU A 475 -7.45 8.33 25.87
CA GLU A 475 -7.85 9.61 25.26
C GLU A 475 -9.36 9.89 25.29
N LYS A 476 -10.19 8.88 25.00
CA LYS A 476 -11.65 9.04 24.90
C LYS A 476 -12.36 9.10 26.27
N PHE A 477 -11.63 8.87 27.36
CA PHE A 477 -12.13 8.88 28.75
C PHE A 477 -11.67 10.12 29.53
N ARG A 478 -10.80 10.96 28.94
CA ARG A 478 -10.27 12.15 29.60
C ARG A 478 -11.30 13.28 29.66
N GLN A 479 -11.27 14.03 30.75
CA GLN A 479 -11.97 15.31 30.85
C GLN A 479 -11.07 16.45 30.35
N GLY A 480 -11.55 17.21 29.36
CA GLY A 480 -10.86 18.37 28.79
C GLY A 480 -9.86 18.05 27.67
N ARG A 481 -8.92 18.96 27.41
CA ARG A 481 -7.91 18.86 26.33
C ARG A 481 -6.52 18.41 26.82
N ARG A 482 -6.44 17.69 27.94
CA ARG A 482 -5.17 17.19 28.48
C ARG A 482 -4.63 16.04 27.63
N ASN A 483 -3.34 15.71 27.72
CA ASN A 483 -2.82 14.48 27.11
C ASN A 483 -3.47 13.25 27.76
N PRO A 484 -3.61 12.12 27.03
CA PRO A 484 -4.11 10.88 27.61
C PRO A 484 -3.21 10.44 28.77
N SER A 485 -3.83 10.03 29.87
CA SER A 485 -3.13 9.60 31.08
C SER A 485 -2.47 8.21 30.93
N PHE A 486 -2.94 7.39 29.98
CA PHE A 486 -2.36 6.09 29.65
C PHE A 486 -2.35 5.87 28.15
N THR A 487 -1.20 5.46 27.61
CA THR A 487 -1.06 5.08 26.20
C THR A 487 0.02 4.01 26.05
N CYS A 488 -0.28 2.95 25.30
CA CYS A 488 0.70 1.93 24.91
C CYS A 488 0.44 1.44 23.49
N PHE A 489 1.48 0.90 22.87
CA PHE A 489 1.44 0.28 21.56
C PHE A 489 1.36 -1.23 21.71
N ILE A 490 0.56 -1.88 20.87
CA ILE A 490 0.46 -3.33 20.75
C ILE A 490 0.84 -3.77 19.34
N TYR A 491 1.63 -4.83 19.23
CA TYR A 491 2.08 -5.38 17.94
C TYR A 491 1.11 -6.43 17.40
N TRP A 492 0.60 -6.23 16.19
CA TRP A 492 -0.39 -7.11 15.55
C TRP A 492 0.03 -8.59 15.52
N HIS A 493 1.30 -8.87 15.20
CA HIS A 493 1.77 -10.25 15.10
C HIS A 493 2.02 -10.94 16.45
N LYS A 494 1.86 -10.22 17.57
CA LYS A 494 1.87 -10.78 18.93
C LYS A 494 0.52 -10.66 19.64
N LEU A 495 -0.49 -10.09 18.97
CA LEU A 495 -1.84 -9.98 19.50
C LEU A 495 -2.48 -11.36 19.71
N ASP A 496 -2.86 -11.62 20.95
CA ASP A 496 -3.47 -12.86 21.44
C ASP A 496 -4.51 -12.58 22.55
N GLU A 497 -5.12 -13.63 23.10
CA GLU A 497 -6.11 -13.52 24.17
C GLU A 497 -5.54 -12.99 25.50
N ASP A 498 -4.22 -13.07 25.70
CA ASP A 498 -3.53 -12.61 26.91
C ASP A 498 -3.09 -11.14 26.82
N THR A 499 -3.11 -10.54 25.62
CA THR A 499 -2.63 -9.18 25.39
C THR A 499 -3.38 -8.15 26.25
N LEU A 500 -4.72 -8.13 26.22
CA LEU A 500 -5.49 -7.18 27.03
C LEU A 500 -5.38 -7.45 28.55
N PRO A 501 -5.43 -8.71 29.03
CA PRO A 501 -5.11 -9.02 30.42
C PRO A 501 -3.74 -8.49 30.87
N LYS A 502 -2.69 -8.66 30.06
CA LYS A 502 -1.33 -8.15 30.35
C LYS A 502 -1.31 -6.63 30.41
N VAL A 503 -1.88 -5.93 29.42
CA VAL A 503 -2.02 -4.46 29.43
C VAL A 503 -2.66 -3.98 30.73
N ARG A 504 -3.76 -4.63 31.15
CA ARG A 504 -4.47 -4.26 32.38
C ARG A 504 -3.62 -4.49 33.63
N GLN A 505 -3.13 -5.71 33.84
CA GLN A 505 -2.48 -6.08 35.10
C GLN A 505 -1.07 -5.50 35.24
N LEU A 506 -0.27 -5.54 34.16
CA LEU A 506 1.15 -5.20 34.20
C LEU A 506 1.42 -3.71 33.95
N TYR A 507 0.59 -3.03 33.16
CA TYR A 507 0.85 -1.64 32.75
C TYR A 507 -0.14 -0.65 33.37
N LEU A 508 -1.45 -0.89 33.22
CA LEU A 508 -2.48 0.06 33.65
C LEU A 508 -2.67 0.11 35.17
N LYS A 509 -2.84 -1.05 35.82
CA LYS A 509 -3.12 -1.12 37.26
C LYS A 509 -2.05 -0.49 38.15
N PRO A 510 -0.73 -0.66 37.90
CA PRO A 510 0.30 0.02 38.68
C PRO A 510 0.12 1.54 38.67
N ILE A 511 -0.17 2.13 37.50
CA ILE A 511 -0.41 3.57 37.36
C ILE A 511 -1.70 3.98 38.06
N LEU A 512 -2.79 3.23 37.83
CA LEU A 512 -4.07 3.49 38.48
C LEU A 512 -3.95 3.51 40.01
N ASN A 513 -3.25 2.53 40.59
CA ASN A 513 -3.02 2.44 42.02
C ASN A 513 -2.12 3.57 42.55
N ALA A 514 -1.08 3.95 41.81
CA ALA A 514 -0.21 5.06 42.17
C ALA A 514 -0.95 6.40 42.18
N VAL A 515 -1.75 6.68 41.15
CA VAL A 515 -2.58 7.90 41.08
C VAL A 515 -3.63 7.91 42.19
N LYS A 516 -4.24 6.76 42.50
CA LYS A 516 -5.18 6.64 43.62
C LYS A 516 -4.51 6.98 44.95
N ALA A 517 -3.34 6.41 45.23
CA ALA A 517 -2.60 6.68 46.45
C ALA A 517 -2.20 8.16 46.59
N GLU A 518 -1.80 8.80 45.48
CA GLU A 518 -1.50 10.25 45.47
C GLU A 518 -2.76 11.09 45.70
N ALA A 519 -3.92 10.73 45.11
CA ALA A 519 -5.18 11.41 45.36
C ALA A 519 -5.61 11.30 46.83
N ASP A 520 -5.49 10.11 47.43
CA ASP A 520 -5.79 9.88 48.85
C ASP A 520 -4.85 10.69 49.77
N ARG A 521 -3.56 10.76 49.42
CA ARG A 521 -2.57 11.60 50.13
C ARG A 521 -2.91 13.08 50.04
N LEU A 522 -3.13 13.59 48.83
CA LEU A 522 -3.48 15.01 48.60
C LEU A 522 -4.78 15.38 49.31
N SER A 523 -5.76 14.47 49.34
CA SER A 523 -7.02 14.66 50.08
C SER A 523 -6.76 14.88 51.58
N ASN A 524 -5.89 14.06 52.18
CA ASN A 524 -5.49 14.23 53.58
C ASN A 524 -4.68 15.51 53.83
N GLU A 525 -3.82 15.93 52.88
CA GLU A 525 -3.05 17.19 52.96
C GLU A 525 -3.97 18.42 52.86
N VAL A 526 -4.97 18.40 51.97
CA VAL A 526 -5.98 19.47 51.83
C VAL A 526 -6.77 19.68 53.13
N GLN A 527 -7.09 18.61 53.85
CA GLN A 527 -7.80 18.71 55.14
C GLN A 527 -6.98 19.42 56.23
N LYS A 528 -5.65 19.37 56.14
CA LYS A 528 -4.73 19.94 57.13
C LYS A 528 -4.20 21.33 56.76
N ALA A 529 -4.41 21.76 55.52
CA ALA A 529 -3.91 23.03 55.00
C ALA A 529 -4.95 24.15 55.10
N GLU A 530 -4.49 25.39 55.22
CA GLU A 530 -5.35 26.60 55.23
C GLU A 530 -4.88 27.64 54.20
N GLY A 531 -5.75 28.61 53.90
CA GLY A 531 -5.43 29.75 53.05
C GLY A 531 -4.97 29.39 51.63
N ARG A 532 -3.89 30.05 51.16
CA ARG A 532 -3.37 29.89 49.78
C ARG A 532 -2.78 28.50 49.51
N GLU A 533 -2.28 27.82 50.53
CA GLU A 533 -1.72 26.47 50.41
C GLU A 533 -2.81 25.44 50.14
N LYS A 534 -3.92 25.53 50.88
CA LYS A 534 -5.12 24.72 50.65
C LYS A 534 -5.60 24.81 49.20
N LEU A 535 -5.72 26.02 48.67
CA LEU A 535 -6.15 26.24 47.28
C LEU A 535 -5.22 25.59 46.24
N LYS A 536 -3.90 25.54 46.50
CA LYS A 536 -2.94 24.86 45.62
C LYS A 536 -3.09 23.34 45.69
N LEU A 537 -3.25 22.80 46.90
CA LEU A 537 -3.45 21.36 47.11
C LEU A 537 -4.79 20.88 46.54
N GLU A 538 -5.86 21.68 46.66
CA GLU A 538 -7.17 21.41 46.05
C GLU A 538 -7.07 21.31 44.53
N LYS A 539 -6.30 22.19 43.87
CA LYS A 539 -6.06 22.11 42.42
C LYS A 539 -5.27 20.86 42.02
N ARG A 540 -4.26 20.47 42.81
CA ARG A 540 -3.50 19.23 42.58
C ARG A 540 -4.38 17.99 42.77
N LEU A 541 -5.20 17.99 43.82
CA LEU A 541 -6.16 16.93 44.11
C LEU A 541 -7.18 16.78 42.99
N ASP A 542 -7.79 17.87 42.51
CA ASP A 542 -8.71 17.86 41.36
C ASP A 542 -8.03 17.27 40.11
N GLY A 543 -6.77 17.64 39.84
CA GLY A 543 -5.98 17.04 38.76
C GLY A 543 -5.79 15.53 38.91
N ALA A 544 -5.41 15.07 40.10
CA ALA A 544 -5.20 13.65 40.40
C ALA A 544 -6.51 12.84 40.31
N ILE A 545 -7.62 13.37 40.84
CA ILE A 545 -8.96 12.75 40.73
C ILE A 545 -9.36 12.60 39.27
N LYS A 546 -9.17 13.62 38.45
CA LYS A 546 -9.51 13.56 37.02
C LYS A 546 -8.68 12.53 36.24
N ILE A 547 -7.41 12.33 36.61
CA ILE A 547 -6.57 11.26 36.05
C ILE A 547 -7.07 9.90 36.52
N TYR A 548 -7.37 9.75 37.82
CA TYR A 548 -7.88 8.50 38.38
C TYR A 548 -9.21 8.08 37.74
N GLU A 549 -10.16 9.01 37.58
CA GLU A 549 -11.44 8.76 36.91
C GLU A 549 -11.26 8.32 35.45
N GLU A 550 -10.38 8.99 34.70
CA GLU A 550 -10.05 8.62 33.33
C GLU A 550 -9.51 7.18 33.25
N LEU A 551 -8.51 6.86 34.07
CA LEU A 551 -7.88 5.53 34.09
C LEU A 551 -8.83 4.44 34.59
N LYS A 552 -9.69 4.77 35.56
CA LYS A 552 -10.71 3.84 36.07
C LYS A 552 -11.73 3.49 34.99
N LEU A 553 -12.27 4.48 34.28
CA LEU A 553 -13.20 4.24 33.17
C LEU A 553 -12.55 3.46 32.03
N PHE A 554 -11.26 3.73 31.76
CA PHE A 554 -10.48 2.97 30.78
C PHE A 554 -10.29 1.51 31.21
N ASP A 555 -9.95 1.23 32.48
CA ASP A 555 -9.85 -0.14 33.00
C ASP A 555 -11.20 -0.88 32.95
N GLU A 556 -12.30 -0.22 33.31
CA GLU A 556 -13.65 -0.77 33.21
C GLU A 556 -14.01 -1.13 31.76
N ALA A 557 -13.64 -0.29 30.80
CA ALA A 557 -13.84 -0.56 29.37
C ALA A 557 -13.06 -1.80 28.91
N LEU A 558 -11.79 -1.93 29.31
CA LEU A 558 -10.99 -3.12 29.04
C LEU A 558 -11.55 -4.36 29.74
N GLU A 559 -12.06 -4.23 30.96
CA GLU A 559 -12.69 -5.35 31.67
C GLU A 559 -13.94 -5.87 30.97
N ASN A 560 -14.78 -4.95 30.49
CA ASN A 560 -16.00 -5.30 29.78
C ASN A 560 -15.71 -6.05 28.48
N LEU A 561 -14.60 -5.72 27.79
CA LEU A 561 -14.14 -6.47 26.62
C LEU A 561 -13.78 -7.92 26.95
N LEU A 562 -13.25 -8.20 28.14
CA LEU A 562 -12.87 -9.56 28.57
C LEU A 562 -14.06 -10.42 29.00
N LYS A 563 -15.23 -9.82 29.21
CA LYS A 563 -16.47 -10.53 29.54
C LYS A 563 -17.22 -10.93 28.27
N PRO A 564 -17.97 -12.04 28.27
CA PRO A 564 -18.90 -12.38 27.19
C PRO A 564 -19.84 -11.22 26.84
N HIS A 565 -19.86 -10.82 25.57
CA HIS A 565 -20.77 -9.79 25.08
C HIS A 565 -21.06 -9.96 23.58
N SER A 566 -21.96 -9.15 23.04
CA SER A 566 -22.30 -9.10 21.62
C SER A 566 -22.26 -7.66 21.13
N LEU A 567 -21.83 -7.45 19.89
CA LEU A 567 -21.69 -6.13 19.28
C LEU A 567 -22.63 -5.95 18.08
N LYS A 568 -23.20 -4.76 17.96
CA LYS A 568 -23.89 -4.34 16.75
C LYS A 568 -22.86 -3.79 15.77
N VAL A 569 -22.58 -4.55 14.72
CA VAL A 569 -21.55 -4.21 13.73
C VAL A 569 -22.22 -3.71 12.45
N SER A 570 -21.87 -2.50 12.05
CA SER A 570 -22.30 -1.93 10.77
C SER A 570 -21.25 -2.24 9.70
N SER A 571 -21.46 -3.33 8.95
CA SER A 571 -20.65 -3.67 7.79
C SER A 571 -21.54 -4.10 6.62
N ARG A 572 -21.05 -3.94 5.39
CA ARG A 572 -21.68 -4.49 4.18
C ARG A 572 -21.48 -6.00 4.04
N SER A 573 -20.52 -6.57 4.79
CA SER A 573 -20.25 -8.00 4.80
C SER A 573 -20.89 -8.64 6.02
N GLU A 574 -21.80 -9.60 5.80
CA GLU A 574 -22.36 -10.41 6.88
C GLU A 574 -21.30 -11.25 7.59
N TRP A 575 -20.27 -11.69 6.85
CA TRP A 575 -19.15 -12.43 7.42
C TRP A 575 -18.39 -11.59 8.45
N VAL A 576 -18.18 -10.29 8.19
CA VAL A 576 -17.56 -9.40 9.19
C VAL A 576 -18.40 -9.31 10.45
N LYS A 577 -19.73 -9.17 10.34
CA LYS A 577 -20.64 -9.10 11.51
C LYS A 577 -20.59 -10.36 12.34
N GLU A 578 -20.59 -11.52 11.69
CA GLU A 578 -20.47 -12.83 12.33
C GLU A 578 -19.13 -12.96 13.05
N LYS A 579 -18.01 -12.71 12.35
CA LYS A 579 -16.67 -12.93 12.91
C LYS A 579 -16.29 -11.94 14.00
N VAL A 580 -16.79 -10.70 13.95
CA VAL A 580 -16.61 -9.77 15.07
C VAL A 580 -17.35 -10.27 16.32
N ASN A 581 -18.56 -10.84 16.18
CA ASN A 581 -19.29 -11.39 17.33
C ASN A 581 -18.66 -12.70 17.85
N GLU A 582 -18.13 -13.54 16.96
CA GLU A 582 -17.42 -14.76 17.33
C GLU A 582 -16.26 -14.48 18.30
N ILE A 583 -15.44 -13.47 18.00
CA ILE A 583 -14.27 -13.13 18.83
C ILE A 583 -14.60 -12.43 20.16
N VAL A 584 -15.87 -12.11 20.44
CA VAL A 584 -16.29 -11.51 21.72
C VAL A 584 -17.29 -12.35 22.52
N THR A 585 -17.82 -13.42 21.91
CA THR A 585 -18.86 -14.27 22.52
C THR A 585 -18.40 -14.86 23.85
N ASN A 586 -17.10 -15.13 24.02
CA ASN A 586 -16.51 -15.66 25.24
C ASN A 586 -15.49 -14.69 25.88
N GLY A 587 -15.74 -13.38 25.72
CA GLY A 587 -14.73 -12.36 25.94
C GLY A 587 -13.82 -12.19 24.73
N TYR A 588 -13.14 -11.04 24.65
CA TYR A 588 -12.28 -10.68 23.52
C TYR A 588 -11.15 -11.69 23.32
N LYS A 589 -11.24 -12.48 22.25
CA LYS A 589 -10.26 -13.50 21.84
C LYS A 589 -9.92 -13.27 20.36
N PRO A 590 -8.85 -12.51 20.06
CA PRO A 590 -8.53 -12.17 18.69
C PRO A 590 -8.15 -13.41 17.88
N ASN A 591 -8.61 -13.48 16.64
CA ASN A 591 -8.20 -14.45 15.63
C ASN A 591 -7.59 -13.72 14.44
N ARG A 592 -6.25 -13.72 14.36
CA ARG A 592 -5.49 -12.97 13.35
C ARG A 592 -5.83 -13.36 11.91
N ASP A 593 -6.31 -14.57 11.65
CA ASP A 593 -6.76 -14.98 10.31
C ASP A 593 -7.99 -14.20 9.84
N TYR A 594 -8.76 -13.62 10.75
CA TYR A 594 -9.88 -12.74 10.41
C TYR A 594 -9.43 -11.34 9.98
N GLY A 595 -8.12 -11.04 10.05
CA GLY A 595 -7.54 -9.77 9.64
C GLY A 595 -7.79 -8.64 10.63
N VAL A 596 -7.11 -7.53 10.39
CA VAL A 596 -7.04 -6.40 11.32
C VAL A 596 -8.43 -5.78 11.57
N ARG A 597 -9.23 -5.59 10.51
CA ARG A 597 -10.55 -4.94 10.61
C ARG A 597 -11.51 -5.66 11.58
N VAL A 598 -11.56 -6.99 11.54
CA VAL A 598 -12.42 -7.79 12.43
C VAL A 598 -11.93 -7.70 13.87
N ASN A 599 -10.63 -7.92 14.08
CA ASN A 599 -10.06 -8.02 15.42
C ASN A 599 -10.06 -6.71 16.19
N ILE A 600 -10.02 -5.58 15.50
CA ILE A 600 -9.92 -4.27 16.13
C ILE A 600 -11.29 -3.62 16.35
N GLU A 601 -12.34 -4.05 15.63
CA GLU A 601 -13.68 -3.48 15.76
C GLU A 601 -14.20 -3.48 17.22
N PRO A 602 -14.06 -4.56 18.03
CA PRO A 602 -14.44 -4.51 19.45
C PRO A 602 -13.70 -3.43 20.23
N LEU A 603 -12.39 -3.30 20.04
CA LEU A 603 -11.56 -2.31 20.73
C LEU A 603 -11.95 -0.87 20.35
N LYS A 604 -12.30 -0.66 19.08
CA LYS A 604 -12.80 0.62 18.60
C LYS A 604 -14.13 1.00 19.24
N GLN A 605 -15.10 0.07 19.24
CA GLN A 605 -16.42 0.31 19.86
C GLN A 605 -16.33 0.53 21.37
N ALA A 606 -15.40 -0.15 22.06
CA ALA A 606 -15.09 0.08 23.46
C ALA A 606 -14.33 1.39 23.73
N LYS A 607 -13.97 2.15 22.68
CA LYS A 607 -13.27 3.44 22.76
C LYS A 607 -11.89 3.37 23.43
N VAL A 608 -11.25 2.21 23.42
CA VAL A 608 -9.92 2.01 24.05
C VAL A 608 -8.74 2.28 23.10
N LEU A 609 -9.02 2.60 21.84
CA LEU A 609 -8.03 2.99 20.83
C LEU A 609 -7.94 4.50 20.67
N ALA A 610 -6.75 4.97 20.30
CA ALA A 610 -6.51 6.35 19.90
C ALA A 610 -7.43 6.79 18.75
N ARG A 611 -7.74 8.09 18.67
CA ARG A 611 -8.72 8.64 17.71
C ARG A 611 -8.43 8.29 16.24
N ALA A 612 -7.16 8.19 15.84
CA ALA A 612 -6.80 7.84 14.47
C ALA A 612 -7.33 6.46 14.02
N ALA A 613 -7.60 5.55 14.96
CA ALA A 613 -8.19 4.23 14.68
C ALA A 613 -9.57 4.31 14.02
N GLU A 614 -10.32 5.41 14.20
CA GLU A 614 -11.63 5.62 13.58
C GLU A 614 -11.56 5.74 12.05
N ARG A 615 -10.36 6.00 11.49
CA ARG A 615 -10.12 5.98 10.04
C ARG A 615 -10.20 4.55 9.48
N VAL A 616 -9.96 3.53 10.30
CA VAL A 616 -10.03 2.12 9.91
C VAL A 616 -11.48 1.65 9.94
N LYS A 617 -12.06 1.54 8.75
CA LYS A 617 -13.45 1.11 8.56
C LYS A 617 -13.53 -0.40 8.37
N GLY A 618 -14.51 -1.02 9.02
CA GLY A 618 -14.83 -2.45 8.92
C GLY A 618 -15.70 -2.79 7.71
#